data_AF-A0A9E2AY18-F1
#
_entry.id   AF-A0A9E2AY18-F1
#
_cell.length_a   1.000
_cell.length_b   1.000
_cell.length_c   1.000
_cell.angle_alpha   90.00
_cell.angle_beta   90.00
_cell.angle_gamma   90.00
#
_symmetry.space_group_name_H-M   'P 1'
#
loop_
_entity.id
_entity.type
_entity.pdbx_description
1 polymer ?
#
loop_
_entity_poly.entity_id
_entity_poly.type
_entity_poly.pdbx_seq_one_letter_code
_entity_poly.pdbx_strand_id
1 'polypeptide(L)' 'MKVTAEKNEKVANMIFASIYPLYLNRLEKNGRTKEELNQVIEWFT' A
#
# COMPACT_ATOMS: atom_id res chain seq x y z
N MET A 1 2.36 3.38 18.23
CA MET A 1 2.48 1.91 18.17
C MET A 1 3.93 1.54 17.90
N LYS A 2 4.48 0.52 18.57
CA LYS A 2 5.83 0.01 18.29
C LYS A 2 5.78 -0.95 17.09
N VAL A 3 6.64 -0.73 16.09
CA VAL A 3 6.86 -1.66 14.99
C VAL A 3 7.64 -2.86 15.53
N THR A 4 7.16 -4.07 15.27
CA THR A 4 7.82 -5.33 15.67
C THR A 4 8.08 -6.18 14.44
N ALA A 5 9.12 -7.02 14.48
CA ALA A 5 9.46 -7.91 13.36
C ALA A 5 8.28 -8.82 12.98
N GLU A 6 7.60 -9.39 13.98
CA GLU A 6 6.40 -10.22 13.81
C GLU A 6 5.26 -9.49 13.08
N LYS A 7 5.05 -8.19 13.37
CA LYS A 7 4.04 -7.40 12.66
C LYS A 7 4.42 -7.15 11.20
N ASN A 8 5.71 -6.92 10.93
CA ASN A 8 6.20 -6.73 9.57
C ASN A 8 6.06 -8.02 8.75
N GLU A 9 6.42 -9.16 9.34
CA GLU A 9 6.27 -10.48 8.70
C GLU A 9 4.80 -10.78 8.39
N LYS A 10 3.89 -10.46 9.31
CA LYS A 10 2.45 -10.61 9.07
C LYS A 10 1.99 -9.78 7.87
N VAL A 11 2.45 -8.54 7.75
CA VAL A 11 2.10 -7.66 6.60
C VAL A 11 2.73 -8.16 5.31
N ALA A 12 3.98 -8.63 5.35
CA ALA A 12 4.68 -9.17 4.19
C ALA A 12 3.98 -10.40 3.59
N ASN A 13 3.32 -11.20 4.42
CA ASN A 13 2.58 -12.39 3.99
C ASN A 13 1.13 -12.11 3.54
N MET A 14 0.67 -10.85 3.58
CA MET A 14 -0.69 -10.52 3.13
C MET A 14 -0.78 -10.44 1.59
N ILE A 15 -1.93 -10.86 1.06
CA ILE A 15 -2.20 -10.74 -0.38
C ILE A 15 -2.30 -9.26 -0.75
N PHE A 16 -1.41 -8.79 -1.62
CA PHE A 16 -1.38 -7.40 -2.06
C PHE A 16 -2.74 -6.88 -2.57
N ALA A 17 -3.49 -7.70 -3.31
CA ALA A 17 -4.81 -7.36 -3.83
C ALA A 17 -5.83 -6.97 -2.73
N SER A 18 -5.65 -7.47 -1.49
CA SER A 18 -6.49 -7.10 -0.35
C SER A 18 -6.11 -5.74 0.27
N ILE A 19 -4.85 -5.32 0.13
CA ILE A 19 -4.32 -4.09 0.72
C ILE A 19 -4.37 -2.92 -0.27
N TYR A 20 -4.19 -3.18 -1.56
CA TYR A 20 -4.16 -2.16 -2.61
C TYR A 20 -5.35 -1.19 -2.57
N PRO A 21 -6.62 -1.62 -2.41
CA PRO A 21 -7.75 -0.71 -2.30
C PRO A 21 -7.65 0.25 -1.12
N LEU A 22 -7.03 -0.17 -0.01
CA LEU A 22 -6.85 0.68 1.19
C LEU A 22 -5.88 1.83 0.92
N TYR A 23 -4.82 1.58 0.16
CA TYR A 23 -3.88 2.61 -0.26
C TYR A 23 -4.50 3.57 -1.27
N LEU A 24 -5.20 3.04 -2.28
CA LEU A 24 -5.88 3.84 -3.28
C LEU A 24 -6.93 4.77 -2.63
N ASN A 25 -7.79 4.24 -1.76
CA ASN A 25 -8.80 5.02 -1.05
C ASN A 25 -8.20 6.16 -0.21
N ARG A 26 -7.02 5.95 0.39
CA ARG A 26 -6.31 7.00 1.13
C ARG A 26 -5.82 8.09 0.21
N LEU A 27 -5.31 7.72 -0.97
CA LEU A 27 -4.80 8.66 -1.96
C LEU A 27 -5.91 9.47 -2.61
N GLU A 28 -7.02 8.83 -2.97
CA GLU A 28 -8.22 9.51 -3.50
C GLU A 28 -8.77 10.54 -2.52
N LYS A 29 -8.81 10.22 -1.21
CA LYS A 29 -9.18 11.18 -0.15
C LYS A 29 -8.26 12.40 -0.08
N ASN A 30 -7.04 12.29 -0.60
CA ASN A 30 -6.06 13.36 -0.67
C ASN A 30 -5.91 13.94 -2.10
N GLY A 31 -6.90 13.70 -2.98
CA GLY A 31 -6.94 14.25 -4.33
C GLY A 31 -5.92 13.65 -5.31
N ARG A 32 -5.43 12.44 -5.02
CA ARG A 32 -4.50 11.69 -5.87
C ARG A 32 -5.22 10.63 -6.68
N THR A 33 -4.64 10.21 -7.80
CA THR A 33 -5.25 9.25 -8.70
C THR A 33 -4.60 7.87 -8.64
N LYS A 34 -5.32 6.88 -9.18
CA LYS A 34 -4.82 5.52 -9.31
C LYS A 34 -3.59 5.43 -10.22
N GLU A 35 -3.57 6.23 -11.28
CA GLU A 35 -2.50 6.30 -12.26
C GLU A 35 -1.20 6.78 -11.61
N GLU A 36 -1.27 7.83 -10.77
CA GLU A 36 -0.12 8.31 -9.99
C GLU A 36 0.42 7.21 -9.06
N LEU A 37 -0.47 6.49 -8.35
CA LEU A 37 -0.05 5.38 -7.48
C LEU A 37 0.64 4.26 -8.28
N ASN A 38 0.08 3.88 -9.43
CA ASN A 38 0.62 2.81 -10.25
C ASN A 38 2.00 3.19 -10.82
N GLN A 39 2.19 4.42 -11.27
CA GLN A 39 3.48 4.92 -11.73
C GLN A 39 4.54 4.81 -10.64
N VAL A 40 4.20 5.18 -9.40
CA VAL A 40 5.11 5.05 -8.27
C VAL A 40 5.44 3.58 -8.01
N ILE A 41 4.46 2.69 -7.97
CA ILE A 41 4.69 1.25 -7.76
C ILE A 41 5.62 0.66 -8.84
N GLU A 42 5.44 1.07 -10.10
CA GLU A 42 6.29 0.67 -11.21
C GLU A 42 7.76 1.09 -11.02
N TRP A 43 8.02 2.24 -10.41
CA TRP A 43 9.41 2.66 -10.12
C TRP A 43 10.07 1.87 -8.98
N PHE A 44 9.26 1.35 -8.06
CA PHE A 44 9.72 0.61 -6.88
C PHE A 44 9.81 -0.91 -7.10
N THR A 45 9.46 -1.40 -8.29
CA THR A 45 9.48 -2.83 -8.67
C THR A 45 10.50 -3.06 -9.76
#